data_AF-A0A9E5X9J8-F1
#
_entry.id   AF-A0A9E5X9J8-F1
#
_cell.length_a   1.000
_cell.length_b   1.000
_cell.length_c   1.000
_cell.angle_alpha   90.00
_cell.angle_beta   90.00
_cell.angle_gamma   90.00
#
_symmetry.space_group_name_H-M   'P 1'
#
loop_
_entity.id
_entity.type
_entity.pdbx_description
1 polymer ?
#
loop_
_entity_poly.entity_id
_entity_poly.type
_entity_poly.pdbx_seq_one_letter_code
_entity_poly.pdbx_strand_id
1 'polypeptide(L)'
;MLVEERVVYEAVQYVEEEVDGLPTGVSLETHLGTFAAEKEAIAAARAARDAYADRHEYAWWIVRRQGERVALWIADSRSGREFVMDLSKEQIVDLS
;
A
#
# COMPACT_ATOMS: atom_id res chain seq x y z
N MET A 1 -9.95 19.46 27.00
CA MET A 1 -9.87 18.02 26.72
C MET A 1 -9.32 17.89 25.31
N LEU A 2 -8.01 17.69 25.19
CA LEU A 2 -7.38 17.38 23.90
C LEU A 2 -7.75 15.94 23.60
N VAL A 3 -8.48 15.72 22.50
CA VAL A 3 -8.60 14.37 21.94
C VAL A 3 -7.20 14.07 21.41
N GLU A 4 -6.45 13.18 22.07
CA GLU A 4 -5.26 12.63 21.44
C GLU A 4 -5.72 11.92 20.18
N GLU A 5 -5.43 12.52 19.03
CA GLU A 5 -5.66 11.92 17.73
C GLU A 5 -4.83 10.64 17.71
N ARG A 6 -5.48 9.49 17.92
CA ARG A 6 -4.81 8.20 17.81
C ARG A 6 -4.43 8.06 16.35
N VAL A 7 -3.12 8.08 16.10
CA VAL A 7 -2.59 7.76 14.77
C VAL A 7 -3.07 6.36 14.42
N VAL A 8 -3.80 6.26 13.32
CA VAL A 8 -4.25 5.00 12.74
C VAL A 8 -3.70 4.87 11.33
N TYR A 9 -3.46 3.64 10.92
CA TYR A 9 -2.83 3.28 9.67
C TYR A 9 -3.86 2.59 8.78
N GLU A 10 -3.91 2.95 7.52
CA GLU A 10 -4.76 2.28 6.53
C GLU A 10 -3.90 1.44 5.59
N ALA A 11 -4.39 0.27 5.22
CA ALA A 11 -3.85 -0.54 4.15
C ALA A 11 -4.83 -0.51 2.97
N VAL A 12 -4.33 -0.21 1.78
CA VAL A 12 -5.14 -0.04 0.58
C VAL A 12 -4.52 -0.81 -0.57
N GLN A 13 -5.36 -1.51 -1.32
CA GLN A 13 -5.00 -2.13 -2.59
C GLN A 13 -5.57 -1.31 -3.73
N TYR A 14 -4.77 -1.11 -4.77
CA TYR A 14 -5.22 -0.60 -6.05
C TYR A 14 -5.01 -1.68 -7.10
N VAL A 15 -6.02 -1.91 -7.91
CA VAL A 15 -5.95 -2.82 -9.06
C VAL A 15 -6.24 -2.03 -10.31
N GLU A 16 -5.32 -2.07 -11.26
CA GLU A 16 -5.46 -1.43 -12.57
C GLU A 16 -5.61 -2.51 -13.63
N GLU A 17 -6.72 -2.43 -14.38
CA GLU A 17 -6.91 -3.29 -15.55
C GLU A 17 -5.88 -2.92 -16.62
N GLU A 18 -5.49 -3.93 -17.40
CA GLU A 18 -4.57 -3.78 -18.52
C GLU A 18 -5.21 -4.18 -19.84
N VAL A 19 -4.93 -3.40 -20.88
CA VAL A 19 -5.30 -3.71 -22.26
C VAL A 19 -4.01 -3.78 -23.07
N ASP A 20 -3.78 -4.91 -23.76
CA ASP A 20 -2.54 -5.18 -24.49
C ASP A 20 -1.27 -5.04 -23.64
N GLY A 21 -1.36 -5.36 -22.34
CA GLY A 21 -0.25 -5.25 -21.38
C GLY A 21 0.08 -3.81 -20.94
N LEU A 22 -0.79 -2.85 -21.29
CA LEU A 22 -0.66 -1.46 -20.88
C LEU A 22 -1.70 -1.11 -19.81
N PRO A 23 -1.32 -0.40 -18.75
CA PRO A 23 -2.26 0.08 -17.75
C PRO A 23 -3.29 1.03 -18.36
N THR A 24 -4.55 0.87 -17.98
CA THR A 24 -5.67 1.64 -18.54
C THR A 24 -5.80 3.06 -17.97
N GLY A 25 -5.05 3.40 -16.94
CA GLY A 25 -5.13 4.63 -16.16
C GLY A 25 -6.26 4.64 -15.12
N VAL A 26 -7.04 3.56 -15.01
CA VAL A 26 -8.17 3.43 -14.08
C VAL A 26 -7.85 2.36 -13.06
N SER A 27 -7.75 2.75 -11.78
CA SER A 27 -7.56 1.82 -10.68
C SER A 27 -8.83 1.67 -9.84
N LEU A 28 -9.16 0.42 -9.51
CA LEU A 28 -10.11 0.08 -8.47
C LEU A 28 -9.39 0.12 -7.12
N GLU A 29 -9.86 1.00 -6.24
CA GLU A 29 -9.37 1.11 -4.86
C GLU A 29 -10.16 0.16 -3.94
N THR A 30 -9.46 -0.67 -3.18
CA THR A 30 -10.02 -1.56 -2.15
C THR A 30 -9.34 -1.27 -0.81
N HIS A 31 -10.12 -0.82 0.17
CA HIS A 31 -9.64 -0.61 1.52
C HIS A 31 -9.54 -1.95 2.27
N LEU A 32 -8.32 -2.36 2.62
CA LEU A 32 -8.04 -3.65 3.27
C LEU A 32 -8.24 -3.59 4.78
N GLY A 33 -8.21 -2.40 5.38
CA GLY A 33 -8.51 -2.20 6.79
C GLY A 33 -7.80 -1.00 7.40
N THR A 34 -8.18 -0.72 8.64
CA THR A 34 -7.57 0.32 9.49
C THR A 34 -7.00 -0.33 10.74
N PHE A 35 -5.79 0.06 11.11
CA PHE A 35 -4.96 -0.58 12.12
C PHE A 35 -4.39 0.44 13.09
N ALA A 36 -4.18 0.03 14.34
CA ALA A 36 -3.57 0.89 15.36
C ALA A 36 -2.05 0.98 15.21
N ALA A 37 -1.42 0.03 14.50
CA ALA A 37 0.02 -0.03 14.32
C ALA A 37 0.42 -0.24 12.86
N GLU A 38 1.47 0.45 12.43
CA GLU A 38 2.02 0.37 11.07
C GLU A 38 2.34 -1.06 10.63
N LYS A 39 3.00 -1.82 11.52
CA LYS A 39 3.39 -3.22 11.26
C LYS A 39 2.18 -4.12 10.96
N GLU A 40 1.02 -3.83 11.54
CA GLU A 40 -0.20 -4.62 11.34
C GLU A 40 -0.81 -4.29 9.97
N ALA A 41 -0.82 -3.01 9.59
CA ALA A 41 -1.23 -2.58 8.27
C ALA A 41 -0.31 -3.17 7.17
N ILE A 42 1.02 -3.17 7.39
CA ILE A 42 1.98 -3.79 6.46
C ILE A 42 1.75 -5.30 6.37
N ALA A 43 1.51 -5.98 7.50
CA ALA A 43 1.21 -7.41 7.48
C ALA A 43 -0.08 -7.73 6.69
N ALA A 44 -1.12 -6.92 6.84
CA ALA A 44 -2.36 -7.05 6.08
C ALA A 44 -2.16 -6.80 4.58
N ALA A 45 -1.40 -5.76 4.22
CA ALA A 45 -1.06 -5.45 2.83
C ALA A 45 -0.25 -6.58 2.17
N ARG A 46 0.75 -7.15 2.88
CA ARG A 46 1.50 -8.33 2.41
C ARG A 46 0.62 -9.55 2.22
N ALA A 47 -0.27 -9.83 3.17
CA ALA A 47 -1.21 -10.96 3.04
C ALA A 47 -2.11 -10.79 1.81
N ALA A 48 -2.59 -9.57 1.52
CA ALA A 48 -3.36 -9.28 0.32
C ALA A 48 -2.53 -9.44 -0.96
N ARG A 49 -1.26 -8.99 -0.95
CA ARG A 49 -0.31 -9.20 -2.07
C ARG A 49 -0.10 -10.69 -2.34
N ASP A 50 0.22 -11.46 -1.32
CA ASP A 50 0.53 -12.88 -1.46
C ASP A 50 -0.70 -13.66 -1.96
N ALA A 51 -1.92 -13.23 -1.58
CA ALA A 51 -3.18 -13.77 -2.12
C ALA A 51 -3.46 -13.36 -3.58
N TYR A 52 -2.71 -12.41 -4.14
CA TYR A 52 -2.88 -11.85 -5.48
C TYR A 52 -1.87 -12.39 -6.50
N ALA A 53 -0.97 -13.30 -6.11
CA ALA A 53 0.19 -13.72 -6.90
C ALA A 53 -0.13 -14.31 -8.29
N ASP A 54 -1.32 -14.86 -8.51
CA ASP A 54 -1.72 -15.51 -9.77
C ASP A 54 -2.59 -14.63 -10.69
N ARG A 55 -2.64 -13.31 -10.42
CA ARG A 55 -3.46 -12.36 -11.16
C ARG A 55 -2.67 -11.65 -12.26
N HIS A 56 -3.34 -11.35 -13.37
CA HIS A 56 -2.73 -10.69 -14.52
C HIS A 56 -2.76 -9.17 -14.40
N GLU A 57 -3.77 -8.63 -13.71
CA GLU A 57 -3.96 -7.21 -13.50
C GLU A 57 -2.78 -6.61 -12.72
N TYR A 58 -2.40 -5.38 -13.05
CA TYR A 58 -1.38 -4.69 -12.30
C TYR A 58 -1.96 -4.23 -10.97
N ALA A 59 -1.28 -4.53 -9.87
CA ALA A 59 -1.74 -4.15 -8.54
C ALA A 59 -0.60 -3.54 -7.73
N TRP A 60 -0.94 -2.55 -6.90
CA TRP A 60 -0.05 -2.03 -5.88
C TRP A 60 -0.76 -1.91 -4.54
N TRP A 61 -0.01 -2.12 -3.48
CA TRP A 61 -0.47 -2.03 -2.09
C TRP A 61 0.26 -0.90 -1.40
N ILE A 62 -0.48 -0.10 -0.64
CA ILE A 62 0.10 0.98 0.17
C ILE A 62 -0.33 0.85 1.61
N VAL A 63 0.55 1.31 2.50
CA VAL A 63 0.23 1.62 3.89
C VAL A 63 0.53 3.08 4.13
N ARG A 64 -0.40 3.80 4.75
CA ARG A 64 -0.24 5.20 5.14
C ARG A 64 -0.93 5.49 6.46
N ARG A 65 -0.61 6.61 7.09
CA ARG A 65 -1.46 7.12 8.19
C ARG A 65 -2.76 7.64 7.59
N GLN A 66 -3.86 7.42 8.29
CA GLN A 66 -5.17 7.86 7.82
C GLN A 66 -5.18 9.38 7.61
N GLY A 67 -5.63 9.80 6.44
CA GLY A 67 -5.70 11.22 6.05
C GLY A 67 -4.38 11.78 5.49
N GLU A 68 -3.27 11.04 5.56
CA GLU A 68 -2.04 11.41 4.87
C GLU A 68 -2.10 10.97 3.39
N ARG A 69 -1.42 11.73 2.53
CA ARG A 69 -1.30 11.40 1.10
C ARG A 69 -0.06 10.56 0.78
N VAL A 70 0.86 10.46 1.74
CA VAL A 70 2.17 9.82 1.56
C VAL A 70 2.10 8.41 2.10
N ALA A 71 2.48 7.44 1.26
CA ALA A 71 2.63 6.05 1.68
C ALA A 71 3.90 5.90 2.54
N LEU A 72 3.78 5.21 3.66
CA LEU A 72 4.89 4.75 4.49
C LEU A 72 5.52 3.48 3.92
N TRP A 73 4.71 2.67 3.26
CA TRP A 73 5.15 1.43 2.62
C TRP A 73 4.37 1.24 1.32
N ILE A 74 5.04 0.72 0.28
CA ILE A 74 4.46 0.38 -1.01
C ILE A 74 5.07 -0.93 -1.55
N ALA A 75 4.25 -1.74 -2.20
CA ALA A 75 4.69 -2.88 -3.00
C ALA A 75 3.87 -2.98 -4.29
N ASP A 76 4.44 -3.60 -5.32
CA ASP A 76 3.77 -3.86 -6.60
C ASP A 76 3.77 -5.36 -6.95
N SER A 77 2.83 -5.76 -7.82
CA SER A 77 2.62 -7.17 -8.19
C SER A 77 3.68 -7.76 -9.11
N ARG A 78 4.59 -6.95 -9.67
CA ARG A 78 5.51 -7.36 -10.75
C ARG A 78 6.95 -7.51 -10.29
N SER A 79 7.41 -6.59 -9.45
CA SER A 79 8.81 -6.53 -9.04
C SER A 79 9.11 -7.44 -7.85
N GLY A 80 8.09 -7.79 -7.06
CA GLY A 80 8.27 -8.45 -5.77
C GLY A 80 9.03 -7.58 -4.74
N ARG A 81 9.31 -6.31 -5.06
CA ARG A 81 10.03 -5.39 -4.18
C ARG A 81 9.06 -4.68 -3.24
N GLU A 82 9.63 -4.25 -2.12
CA GLU A 82 8.94 -3.42 -1.14
C GLU A 82 9.75 -2.15 -0.94
N PHE A 83 9.07 -1.02 -0.95
CA PHE A 83 9.69 0.26 -0.68
C PHE A 83 9.04 0.89 0.54
N VAL A 84 9.86 1.51 1.40
CA VAL A 84 9.43 2.25 2.57
C VAL A 84 9.78 3.72 2.39
N MET A 85 8.86 4.61 2.73
CA MET A 85 9.17 6.03 2.81
C MET A 85 9.85 6.33 4.14
N ASP A 86 11.11 6.71 4.10
CA ASP A 86 11.78 7.37 5.23
C ASP A 86 11.27 8.81 5.33
N LEU A 87 10.22 9.00 6.13
CA LEU A 87 9.64 10.33 6.38
C LEU A 87 10.60 11.32 7.02
N SER A 88 11.66 10.86 7.70
CA SER A 88 12.66 11.77 8.29
C SER A 88 13.59 12.37 7.24
N LYS A 89 13.67 11.73 6.06
CA LYS A 89 14.53 12.13 4.94
C LYS A 89 13.76 12.45 3.67
N GLU A 90 12.44 12.27 3.67
CA GLU A 90 11.56 12.36 2.50
C GLU A 90 12.08 11.51 1.33
N GLN A 91 12.56 10.30 1.62
CA GLN A 91 13.19 9.41 0.64
C GLN A 91 12.57 8.03 0.63
N ILE A 92 12.53 7.42 -0.55
CA ILE A 92 12.14 6.03 -0.74
C ILE A 92 13.36 5.14 -0.44
N VAL A 93 13.21 4.23 0.51
CA VAL A 93 14.18 3.20 0.88
C VAL A 93 13.69 1.87 0.33
N ASP A 94 14.52 1.22 -0.48
CA ASP A 94 14.28 -0.16 -0.91
C ASP A 94 14.63 -1.12 0.23
N LEU A 95 13.72 -2.06 0.54
CA LEU A 95 13.93 -3.08 1.58
C LEU A 95 14.48 -4.41 1.02
N SER A 96 14.78 -4.48 -0.29
CA SER A 96 15.35 -5.65 -0.97
C SER A 96 16.71 -6.09 -0.43
#